data_AF-A0A2N2SSD8-F1
#
_entry.id   AF-A0A2N2SSD8-F1
#
_cell.length_a   1.000
_cell.length_b   1.000
_cell.length_c   1.000
_cell.angle_alpha   90.00
_cell.angle_beta   90.00
_cell.angle_gamma   90.00
#
_symmetry.space_group_name_H-M   'P 1'
#
loop_
_entity.id
_entity.type
_entity.pdbx_description
1 polymer ?
#
loop_
_entity_poly.entity_id
_entity_poly.type
_entity_poly.pdbx_seq_one_letter_code
_entity_poly.pdbx_strand_id
1 'polypeptide(L)'
;ARRGMPDLKPTVEIGPSLEFNLWRSSERHARIDLRLPVRAAYTVKGSVKHVGVTFTPFINLDIDPFGHSGWNLGMMAGPIYANTRQHRYFYDVKPEFALPDRPTYKASGGYSGTQFIAALSKRFDRYWVGSFVRYDTLHGAAFEGSPLVERNRAWAAGLAIAWVIGESSTKVMVED
;
A
#
# COMPACT_ATOMS: atom_id res chain seq x y z
N ALA A 1 -7.70 -10.36 -18.53
CA ALA A 1 -9.01 -9.68 -18.50
C ALA A 1 -9.10 -8.42 -19.40
N ARG A 2 -8.06 -7.58 -19.55
CA ARG A 2 -8.11 -6.31 -20.31
C ARG A 2 -7.81 -6.39 -21.82
N ARG A 3 -7.83 -7.59 -22.42
CA ARG A 3 -7.53 -7.79 -23.86
C ARG A 3 -8.40 -6.89 -24.75
N GLY A 4 -7.81 -6.18 -25.69
CA GLY A 4 -8.52 -5.26 -26.60
C GLY A 4 -8.99 -3.94 -25.96
N MET A 5 -8.64 -3.68 -24.69
CA MET A 5 -8.84 -2.37 -24.07
C MET A 5 -7.54 -1.56 -24.13
N PRO A 6 -7.60 -0.21 -24.16
CA PRO A 6 -6.42 0.62 -23.99
C PRO A 6 -5.69 0.34 -22.67
N ASP A 7 -4.36 0.41 -22.73
CA ASP A 7 -3.49 0.30 -21.56
C ASP A 7 -3.76 1.43 -20.56
N LEU A 8 -3.62 1.10 -19.28
CA LEU A 8 -3.64 2.09 -18.23
C LEU A 8 -2.37 2.92 -18.30
N LYS A 9 -2.54 4.23 -18.20
CA LYS A 9 -1.40 5.16 -18.16
C LYS A 9 -0.74 5.05 -16.79
N PRO A 10 0.60 5.15 -16.71
CA PRO A 10 1.29 5.23 -15.43
C PRO A 10 0.74 6.37 -14.58
N THR A 11 0.59 6.11 -13.28
CA THR A 11 0.04 7.05 -12.29
C THR A 11 1.04 7.34 -11.20
N VAL A 12 0.99 8.56 -10.67
CA VAL A 12 1.65 8.93 -9.41
C VAL A 12 0.59 9.30 -8.40
N GLU A 13 0.88 9.03 -7.13
CA GLU A 13 0.01 9.32 -6.01
C GLU A 13 0.67 10.33 -5.07
N ILE A 14 -0.13 11.26 -4.56
CA ILE A 14 0.32 12.25 -3.59
C ILE A 14 -0.81 12.53 -2.59
N GLY A 15 -0.45 12.73 -1.32
CA GLY A 15 -1.39 13.23 -0.33
C GLY A 15 -0.89 13.08 1.11
N PRO A 16 -1.65 13.63 2.07
CA PRO A 16 -1.28 13.65 3.47
C PRO A 16 -1.54 12.29 4.15
N SER A 17 -0.92 12.11 5.31
CA SER A 17 -1.24 11.04 6.26
C SER A 17 -1.27 11.60 7.67
N LEU A 18 -2.33 11.29 8.40
CA LEU A 18 -2.36 11.50 9.85
C LEU A 18 -1.83 10.24 10.53
N GLU A 19 -0.92 10.40 11.48
CA GLU A 19 -0.34 9.30 12.25
C GLU A 19 -0.57 9.54 13.74
N PHE A 20 -1.21 8.59 14.40
CA PHE A 20 -1.51 8.63 15.82
C PHE A 20 -0.75 7.51 16.52
N ASN A 21 0.08 7.86 17.50
CA ASN A 21 0.63 6.87 18.40
C ASN A 21 -0.47 6.43 19.38
N LEU A 22 -0.94 5.20 19.23
CA LEU A 22 -1.98 4.66 20.11
C LEU A 22 -1.39 4.09 21.39
N TRP A 23 -0.21 3.49 21.28
CA TRP A 23 0.48 2.88 22.40
C TRP A 23 1.97 2.72 22.13
N ARG A 24 2.75 2.70 23.20
CA ARG A 24 4.18 2.39 23.20
C ARG A 24 4.55 1.69 24.51
N SER A 25 5.34 0.63 24.43
CA SER A 25 5.86 -0.07 25.62
C SER A 25 6.81 0.85 26.42
N SER A 26 6.88 0.67 27.75
CA SER A 26 7.81 1.40 28.63
C SER A 26 9.27 1.25 28.20
N GLU A 27 9.67 0.05 27.84
CA GLU A 27 11.02 -0.29 27.35
C GLU A 27 11.27 0.11 25.89
N ARG A 28 10.30 0.82 25.26
CA ARG A 28 10.35 1.28 23.86
C ARG A 28 10.60 0.17 22.81
N HIS A 29 10.44 -1.11 23.15
CA HIS A 29 10.58 -2.25 22.23
C HIS A 29 9.33 -2.53 21.39
N ALA A 30 8.17 -1.95 21.69
CA ALA A 30 6.96 -2.11 20.90
C ALA A 30 6.14 -0.82 20.77
N ARG A 31 5.47 -0.67 19.63
CA ARG A 31 4.67 0.50 19.28
C ARG A 31 3.47 0.12 18.42
N ILE A 32 2.32 0.73 18.70
CA ILE A 32 1.12 0.64 17.86
C ILE A 32 0.77 2.04 17.37
N ASP A 33 0.60 2.18 16.05
CA ASP A 33 0.14 3.40 15.41
C ASP A 33 -1.14 3.16 14.60
N LEU A 34 -2.03 4.16 14.61
CA LEU A 34 -3.07 4.30 13.60
C LEU A 34 -2.62 5.30 12.56
N ARG A 35 -2.65 4.90 11.29
CA ARG A 35 -2.31 5.78 10.18
C ARG A 35 -3.48 5.92 9.23
N LEU A 36 -3.73 7.15 8.78
CA LEU A 36 -4.89 7.53 7.97
C LEU A 36 -4.45 8.29 6.70
N PRO A 37 -3.78 7.64 5.73
CA PRO A 37 -3.36 8.26 4.48
C PRO A 37 -4.54 8.49 3.53
N VAL A 38 -4.57 9.69 2.93
CA VAL A 38 -5.43 10.03 1.80
C VAL A 38 -4.52 10.35 0.61
N ARG A 39 -4.73 9.71 -0.53
CA ARG A 39 -3.89 9.89 -1.73
C ARG A 39 -4.74 10.20 -2.94
N ALA A 40 -4.36 11.24 -3.68
CA ALA A 40 -4.88 11.55 -5.00
C ALA A 40 -3.94 11.00 -6.08
N ALA A 41 -4.50 10.34 -7.08
CA ALA A 41 -3.76 9.73 -8.19
C ALA A 41 -3.87 10.57 -9.47
N TYR A 42 -2.76 10.72 -10.20
CA TYR A 42 -2.70 11.46 -11.46
C TYR A 42 -1.91 10.68 -12.52
N THR A 43 -2.36 10.72 -13.78
CA THR A 43 -1.59 10.13 -14.89
C THR A 43 -0.37 10.98 -15.23
N VAL A 44 0.77 10.36 -15.51
CA VAL A 44 2.03 11.07 -15.85
C VAL A 44 2.49 10.91 -17.30
N LYS A 45 1.81 10.09 -18.11
CA LYS A 45 2.10 9.94 -19.54
C LYS A 45 1.04 10.63 -20.42
N GLY A 46 1.48 11.62 -21.19
CA GLY A 46 0.60 12.50 -21.98
C GLY A 46 -0.08 13.56 -21.10
N SER A 47 -1.34 13.87 -21.36
CA SER A 47 -2.09 14.84 -20.53
C SER A 47 -2.24 14.34 -19.09
N VAL A 48 -1.88 15.18 -18.12
CA VAL A 48 -2.13 14.93 -16.69
C VAL A 48 -3.62 14.92 -16.43
N LYS A 49 -4.13 13.81 -15.90
CA LYS A 49 -5.55 13.64 -15.56
C LYS A 49 -5.65 13.07 -14.16
N HIS A 50 -6.57 13.63 -13.38
CA HIS A 50 -6.94 13.10 -12.08
C HIS A 50 -7.61 11.73 -12.27
N VAL A 51 -7.03 10.70 -11.66
CA VAL A 51 -7.47 9.30 -11.69
C VAL A 51 -8.47 9.03 -10.59
N GLY A 52 -8.28 9.62 -9.42
CA GLY A 52 -9.17 9.42 -8.28
C GLY A 52 -8.46 9.62 -6.96
N VAL A 53 -9.17 9.26 -5.89
CA VAL A 53 -8.69 9.40 -4.51
C VAL A 53 -8.87 8.06 -3.81
N THR A 54 -7.85 7.67 -3.04
CA THR A 54 -7.88 6.53 -2.12
C THR A 54 -7.72 6.97 -0.69
N PHE A 55 -8.37 6.27 0.23
CA PHE A 55 -8.19 6.38 1.67
C PHE A 55 -7.82 5.00 2.22
N THR A 56 -6.68 4.88 2.88
CA THR A 56 -6.11 3.58 3.28
C THR A 56 -5.82 3.53 4.78
N PRO A 57 -6.82 3.59 5.67
CA PRO A 57 -6.57 3.55 7.11
C PRO A 57 -6.01 2.19 7.52
N PHE A 58 -4.99 2.18 8.38
CA PHE A 58 -4.41 0.93 8.89
C PHE A 58 -3.87 1.07 10.30
N ILE A 59 -3.83 -0.05 11.00
CA ILE A 59 -3.06 -0.21 12.23
C ILE A 59 -1.69 -0.77 11.86
N ASN A 60 -0.66 -0.21 12.48
CA ASN A 60 0.72 -0.67 12.36
C ASN A 60 1.24 -1.06 13.74
N LEU A 61 1.87 -2.21 13.84
CA LEU A 61 2.53 -2.73 15.03
C LEU A 61 4.00 -2.95 14.70
N ASP A 62 4.88 -2.23 15.38
CA ASP A 62 6.32 -2.42 15.30
C ASP A 62 6.83 -3.01 16.62
N ILE A 63 7.60 -4.09 16.53
CA ILE A 63 8.19 -4.78 17.68
C ILE A 63 9.69 -4.98 17.41
N ASP A 64 10.55 -4.77 18.40
CA ASP A 64 11.89 -5.33 18.47
C ASP A 64 11.80 -6.69 19.19
N PRO A 65 11.78 -7.81 18.45
CA PRO A 65 11.50 -9.12 19.04
C PRO A 65 12.63 -9.66 19.91
N PHE A 66 13.83 -9.06 19.85
CA PHE A 66 15.02 -9.56 20.57
C PHE A 66 15.70 -8.50 21.44
N GLY A 67 15.07 -7.34 21.66
CA GLY A 67 15.49 -6.31 22.61
C GLY A 67 16.82 -5.61 22.26
N HIS A 68 16.74 -4.39 21.75
CA HIS A 68 17.88 -3.53 21.37
C HIS A 68 18.88 -4.21 20.42
N SER A 69 18.39 -5.14 19.61
CA SER A 69 19.19 -6.05 18.78
C SER A 69 19.35 -5.57 17.33
N GLY A 70 18.75 -4.42 17.02
CA GLY A 70 18.62 -3.87 15.66
C GLY A 70 17.53 -4.56 14.83
N TRP A 71 16.84 -5.56 15.37
CA TRP A 71 15.72 -6.22 14.68
C TRP A 71 14.42 -5.42 14.82
N ASN A 72 13.60 -5.47 13.79
CA ASN A 72 12.26 -4.90 13.79
C ASN A 72 11.30 -5.82 13.01
N LEU A 73 10.25 -6.26 13.68
CA LEU A 73 9.09 -6.93 13.12
C LEU A 73 7.94 -5.91 13.01
N GLY A 74 7.62 -5.51 11.79
CA GLY A 74 6.51 -4.64 11.47
C GLY A 74 5.31 -5.46 10.95
N MET A 75 4.12 -5.17 11.47
CA MET A 75 2.87 -5.77 11.01
C MET A 75 1.84 -4.67 10.74
N MET A 76 1.25 -4.68 9.54
CA MET A 76 0.23 -3.74 9.11
C MET A 76 -1.04 -4.48 8.74
N ALA A 77 -2.19 -3.94 9.13
CA ALA A 77 -3.50 -4.40 8.67
C ALA A 77 -4.46 -3.22 8.47
N GLY A 78 -5.13 -3.16 7.31
CA GLY A 78 -6.08 -2.08 7.07
C GLY A 78 -6.92 -2.25 5.80
N PRO A 79 -8.17 -1.74 5.80
CA PRO A 79 -8.99 -1.66 4.60
C PRO A 79 -8.46 -0.57 3.64
N ILE A 80 -8.85 -0.70 2.38
CA ILE A 80 -8.62 0.30 1.33
C ILE A 80 -9.99 0.78 0.87
N TYR A 81 -10.12 2.10 0.68
CA TYR A 81 -11.30 2.72 0.08
C TYR A 81 -10.87 3.58 -1.09
N ALA A 82 -11.72 3.70 -2.11
CA ALA A 82 -11.51 4.65 -3.18
C ALA A 82 -12.80 5.24 -3.71
N ASN A 83 -12.70 6.43 -4.29
CA ASN A 83 -13.84 7.05 -4.95
C ASN A 83 -14.18 6.36 -6.27
N THR A 84 -15.38 6.66 -6.79
CA THR A 84 -15.89 6.09 -8.05
C THR A 84 -14.94 6.32 -9.22
N ARG A 85 -14.22 7.45 -9.25
CA ARG A 85 -13.29 7.76 -10.33
C ARG A 85 -12.08 6.81 -10.33
N GLN A 86 -11.50 6.56 -9.16
CA GLN A 86 -10.41 5.61 -8.98
C GLN A 86 -10.86 4.22 -9.46
N HIS A 87 -11.98 3.70 -8.93
CA HIS A 87 -12.45 2.37 -9.30
C HIS A 87 -12.76 2.25 -10.80
N ARG A 88 -13.40 3.26 -11.41
CA ARG A 88 -13.67 3.24 -12.85
C ARG A 88 -12.41 3.28 -13.71
N TYR A 89 -11.33 3.88 -13.23
CA TYR A 89 -10.09 3.86 -13.99
C TYR A 89 -9.57 2.43 -14.20
N PHE A 90 -9.70 1.57 -13.18
CA PHE A 90 -9.17 0.21 -13.20
C PHE A 90 -10.18 -0.85 -13.63
N TYR A 91 -11.46 -0.72 -13.21
CA TYR A 91 -12.43 -1.81 -13.22
C TYR A 91 -13.65 -1.60 -14.11
N ASP A 92 -13.77 -0.46 -14.79
CA ASP A 92 -14.90 -0.18 -15.70
C ASP A 92 -14.74 -0.94 -17.02
N VAL A 93 -15.85 -1.48 -17.55
CA VAL A 93 -15.93 -2.05 -18.89
C VAL A 93 -17.04 -1.34 -19.65
N LYS A 94 -16.62 -0.47 -20.58
CA LYS A 94 -17.53 0.26 -21.46
C LYS A 94 -18.19 -0.67 -22.49
N PRO A 95 -19.36 -0.30 -23.05
CA PRO A 95 -20.02 -1.05 -24.11
C PRO A 95 -19.11 -1.39 -25.30
N GLU A 96 -18.24 -0.47 -25.71
CA GLU A 96 -17.27 -0.66 -26.80
C GLU A 96 -16.22 -1.76 -26.54
N PHE A 97 -16.06 -2.17 -25.28
CA PHE A 97 -15.13 -3.22 -24.86
C PHE A 97 -15.84 -4.48 -24.35
N ALA A 98 -17.16 -4.58 -24.47
CA ALA A 98 -17.89 -5.76 -24.03
C ALA A 98 -17.54 -6.98 -24.91
N LEU A 99 -17.36 -8.13 -24.28
CA LEU A 99 -17.17 -9.44 -24.91
C LEU A 99 -18.09 -10.47 -24.22
N PRO A 100 -18.36 -11.63 -24.84
CA PRO A 100 -19.14 -12.69 -24.17
C PRO A 100 -18.57 -13.13 -22.81
N ASP A 101 -17.25 -13.13 -22.66
CA ASP A 101 -16.51 -13.44 -21.43
C ASP A 101 -16.19 -12.20 -20.55
N ARG A 102 -16.56 -11.00 -21.01
CA ARG A 102 -16.33 -9.72 -20.32
C ARG A 102 -17.52 -8.79 -20.57
N PRO A 103 -18.64 -8.95 -19.85
CA PRO A 103 -19.79 -8.07 -19.99
C PRO A 103 -19.45 -6.63 -19.58
N THR A 104 -20.32 -5.69 -19.93
CA THR A 104 -20.20 -4.32 -19.45
C THR A 104 -20.28 -4.28 -17.92
N TYR A 105 -19.52 -3.36 -17.34
CA TYR A 105 -19.47 -3.20 -15.89
C TYR A 105 -19.23 -1.75 -15.56
N LYS A 106 -20.05 -1.21 -14.63
CA LYS A 106 -19.96 0.17 -14.19
C LYS A 106 -19.47 0.22 -12.75
N ALA A 107 -18.18 0.50 -12.55
CA ALA A 107 -17.61 0.51 -11.21
C ALA A 107 -18.19 1.67 -10.37
N SER A 108 -18.54 1.37 -9.13
CA SER A 108 -18.89 2.31 -8.07
C SER A 108 -17.68 2.59 -7.18
N GLY A 109 -17.70 3.68 -6.41
CA GLY A 109 -16.73 3.92 -5.33
C GLY A 109 -17.05 3.11 -4.08
N GLY A 110 -16.12 3.02 -3.15
CA GLY A 110 -16.31 2.38 -1.86
C GLY A 110 -15.09 1.58 -1.43
N TYR A 111 -15.33 0.52 -0.69
CA TYR A 111 -14.31 -0.41 -0.22
C TYR A 111 -13.62 -1.13 -1.38
N SER A 112 -12.31 -1.34 -1.28
CA SER A 112 -11.42 -1.88 -2.31
C SER A 112 -10.71 -3.17 -1.87
N GLY A 113 -11.03 -3.70 -0.68
CA GLY A 113 -10.36 -4.83 -0.08
C GLY A 113 -9.54 -4.47 1.17
N THR A 114 -8.91 -5.48 1.76
CA THR A 114 -8.05 -5.35 2.94
C THR A 114 -6.66 -5.86 2.63
N GLN A 115 -5.66 -5.15 3.14
CA GLN A 115 -4.25 -5.48 3.01
C GLN A 115 -3.65 -5.85 4.37
N PHE A 116 -2.79 -6.85 4.35
CA PHE A 116 -2.00 -7.30 5.48
C PHE A 116 -0.54 -7.38 5.05
N ILE A 117 0.38 -6.82 5.85
CA ILE A 117 1.82 -6.92 5.61
C ILE A 117 2.48 -7.36 6.90
N ALA A 118 3.41 -8.31 6.79
CA ALA A 118 4.39 -8.60 7.83
C ALA A 118 5.77 -8.39 7.22
N ALA A 119 6.62 -7.62 7.91
CA ALA A 119 7.97 -7.30 7.47
C ALA A 119 8.95 -7.54 8.62
N LEU A 120 10.04 -8.23 8.33
CA LEU A 120 11.13 -8.44 9.27
C LEU A 120 12.37 -7.76 8.71
N SER A 121 12.98 -6.90 9.52
CA SER A 121 14.20 -6.21 9.14
C SER A 121 15.23 -6.21 10.25
N LYS A 122 16.49 -6.03 9.85
CA LYS A 122 17.62 -5.84 10.76
C LYS A 122 18.44 -4.65 10.30
N ARG A 123 18.66 -3.73 11.23
CA ARG A 123 19.61 -2.63 11.11
C ARG A 123 20.97 -3.08 11.62
N PHE A 124 21.98 -2.89 10.79
CA PHE A 124 23.39 -2.92 11.15
C PHE A 124 23.97 -1.49 11.03
N ASP A 125 25.22 -1.30 11.43
CA ASP A 125 25.86 0.03 11.40
C ASP A 125 25.86 0.65 10.01
N ARG A 126 26.24 -0.14 8.99
CA ARG A 126 26.42 0.35 7.61
C ARG A 126 25.35 -0.08 6.63
N TYR A 127 24.55 -1.09 6.95
CA TYR A 127 23.54 -1.63 6.05
C TYR A 127 22.27 -2.03 6.79
N TRP A 128 21.18 -2.08 6.06
CA TRP A 128 19.88 -2.54 6.53
C TRP A 128 19.40 -3.61 5.57
N VAL A 129 18.87 -4.70 6.12
CA VAL A 129 18.25 -5.76 5.35
C VAL A 129 16.82 -5.92 5.81
N GLY A 130 15.93 -6.16 4.88
CA GLY A 130 14.51 -6.37 5.17
C GLY A 130 13.92 -7.42 4.25
N SER A 131 12.87 -8.05 4.76
CA SER A 131 12.01 -8.94 4.02
C SER A 131 10.57 -8.60 4.34
N PHE A 132 9.65 -8.89 3.41
CA PHE A 132 8.23 -8.76 3.68
C PHE A 132 7.42 -9.85 3.00
N VAL A 133 6.26 -10.11 3.57
CA VAL A 133 5.14 -10.82 2.95
C VAL A 133 3.91 -9.93 3.03
N ARG A 134 3.16 -9.86 1.94
CA ARG A 134 1.91 -9.13 1.81
C ARG A 134 0.81 -10.07 1.35
N TYR A 135 -0.35 -9.92 1.96
CA TYR A 135 -1.59 -10.56 1.56
C TYR A 135 -2.66 -9.50 1.30
N ASP A 136 -3.26 -9.54 0.12
CA ASP A 136 -4.36 -8.68 -0.29
C ASP A 136 -5.62 -9.53 -0.49
N THR A 137 -6.76 -9.12 0.07
CA THR A 137 -8.08 -9.72 -0.19
C THR A 137 -9.05 -8.68 -0.71
N LEU A 138 -9.70 -8.97 -1.83
CA LEU A 138 -10.73 -8.13 -2.46
C LEU A 138 -12.15 -8.54 -2.04
N HIS A 139 -12.28 -9.47 -1.10
CA HIS A 139 -13.58 -9.93 -0.63
C HIS A 139 -14.41 -8.77 -0.09
N GLY A 140 -15.60 -8.54 -0.65
CA GLY A 140 -16.49 -7.44 -0.31
C GLY A 140 -16.17 -6.12 -1.02
N ALA A 141 -15.13 -6.05 -1.87
CA ALA A 141 -14.79 -4.85 -2.62
C ALA A 141 -15.96 -4.42 -3.53
N ALA A 142 -16.18 -3.11 -3.65
CA ALA A 142 -17.25 -2.55 -4.46
C ALA A 142 -17.14 -2.94 -5.95
N PHE A 143 -15.94 -3.27 -6.41
CA PHE A 143 -15.64 -3.73 -7.77
C PHE A 143 -15.42 -5.25 -7.88
N GLU A 144 -15.66 -6.04 -6.83
CA GLU A 144 -15.41 -7.50 -6.81
C GLU A 144 -16.10 -8.22 -7.98
N GLY A 145 -17.31 -7.77 -8.37
CA GLY A 145 -18.05 -8.31 -9.51
C GLY A 145 -17.58 -7.82 -10.90
N SER A 146 -16.53 -7.00 -10.99
CA SER A 146 -15.99 -6.58 -12.28
C SER A 146 -15.35 -7.77 -13.00
N PRO A 147 -15.64 -7.99 -14.30
CA PRO A 147 -14.97 -9.04 -15.07
C PRO A 147 -13.48 -8.74 -15.33
N LEU A 148 -12.98 -7.59 -14.84
CA LEU A 148 -11.55 -7.25 -14.82
C LEU A 148 -10.82 -7.79 -13.59
N VAL A 149 -11.54 -8.26 -12.57
CA VAL A 149 -10.96 -8.93 -11.40
C VAL A 149 -10.70 -10.39 -11.74
N GLU A 150 -9.42 -10.78 -11.83
CA GLU A 150 -9.06 -12.18 -12.11
C GLU A 150 -8.93 -13.03 -10.84
N ARG A 151 -8.51 -12.41 -9.73
CA ARG A 151 -8.29 -13.08 -8.45
C ARG A 151 -8.71 -12.15 -7.32
N ASN A 152 -9.42 -12.71 -6.34
CA ASN A 152 -9.84 -11.96 -5.14
C ASN A 152 -8.84 -12.05 -3.99
N ARG A 153 -7.74 -12.79 -4.16
CA ARG A 153 -6.67 -12.95 -3.18
C ARG A 153 -5.32 -12.89 -3.89
N ALA A 154 -4.38 -12.16 -3.32
CA ALA A 154 -3.03 -12.05 -3.84
C ALA A 154 -2.00 -12.12 -2.72
N TRP A 155 -0.88 -12.77 -3.01
CA TRP A 155 0.28 -12.84 -2.13
C TRP A 155 1.47 -12.20 -2.85
N ALA A 156 2.27 -11.44 -2.13
CA ALA A 156 3.54 -10.91 -2.59
C ALA A 156 4.58 -11.06 -1.49
N ALA A 157 5.83 -11.29 -1.87
CA ALA A 157 6.95 -11.30 -0.95
C ALA A 157 8.15 -10.64 -1.60
N GLY A 158 9.07 -10.11 -0.80
CA GLY A 158 10.26 -9.45 -1.32
C GLY A 158 11.35 -9.29 -0.29
N LEU A 159 12.55 -9.00 -0.79
CA LEU A 159 13.74 -8.68 -0.01
C LEU A 159 14.21 -7.28 -0.40
N ALA A 160 14.79 -6.56 0.55
CA ALA A 160 15.34 -5.23 0.34
C ALA A 160 16.66 -5.08 1.11
N ILE A 161 17.60 -4.35 0.51
CA ILE A 161 18.89 -4.02 1.10
C ILE A 161 19.13 -2.53 0.89
N ALA A 162 19.52 -1.83 1.95
CA ALA A 162 19.97 -0.45 1.89
C ALA A 162 21.38 -0.34 2.49
N TRP A 163 22.26 0.44 1.86
CA TRP A 163 23.64 0.61 2.29
C TRP A 163 23.98 2.10 2.44
N VAL A 164 24.63 2.45 3.54
CA VAL A 164 25.14 3.81 3.78
C VAL A 164 26.51 3.93 3.10
N ILE A 165 26.54 4.64 1.97
CA ILE A 165 27.74 4.83 1.13
C ILE A 165 28.74 5.85 1.68
N GLY A 166 28.33 6.68 2.65
CA GLY A 166 29.19 7.66 3.30
C GLY A 166 28.52 8.23 4.55
N GLU A 167 29.33 8.52 5.57
CA GLU A 167 28.90 9.16 6.82
C GLU A 167 29.77 10.41 7.03
N SER A 168 29.18 11.51 7.50
CA SER A 168 29.90 12.74 7.81
C SER A 168 30.89 12.52 8.96
N SER A 169 32.08 13.12 8.89
CA SER A 169 33.06 13.13 9.98
C SER A 169 32.58 13.90 11.22
N THR A 170 31.56 14.74 11.07
CA THR A 170 30.95 15.52 12.16
C THR A 170 29.59 14.93 12.50
N LYS A 171 29.49 14.26 13.66
CA LYS A 171 28.24 13.73 14.21
C LYS A 171 27.59 14.75 15.14
N VAL A 172 26.26 14.87 15.07
CA VAL A 172 25.47 15.66 16.03
C VAL A 172 24.96 14.70 17.10
N MET A 173 25.23 15.01 18.36
CA MET A 173 24.68 14.27 19.49
C MET A 173 23.19 14.62 19.61
N VAL A 174 22.33 13.59 19.65
CA VAL A 174 20.92 13.74 20.00
C VAL A 174 20.77 13.22 21.42
N GLU A 175 20.31 14.06 22.35
CA GLU A 175 19.91 13.62 23.69
C GLU A 175 18.59 12.85 23.62
N ASP A 176 18.53 11.70 24.29
CA ASP A 176 17.44 10.70 24.29
C ASP A 176 16.23 11.01 25.20
#